data_AF-A0A9D7YAT7-F1
#
_entry.id   AF-A0A9D7YAT7-F1
#
_cell.length_a   1.000
_cell.length_b   1.000
_cell.length_c   1.000
_cell.angle_alpha   90.00
_cell.angle_beta   90.00
_cell.angle_gamma   90.00
#
_symmetry.space_group_name_H-M   'P 1'
#
loop_
_entity.id
_entity.type
_entity.pdbx_description
1 polymer ?
#
loop_
_entity_poly.entity_id
_entity_poly.type
_entity_poly.pdbx_seq_one_letter_code
_entity_poly.pdbx_strand_id
1 'polypeptide(L)'
;MAILTGALSFTGSLQGLSAYKMRGTNKIILRRKGGATKERIQKHPSFEIVRRNNEEWKACIKAVAGIRQIMHPVRHLADYNFSATLNGLCKRIQAADKMNAFGFRSVLLSQAGYALQGFQLNKQNNFDNLLQHPLSCTLNRDTATATILLPQLMPNINFFTPNNYRFTGLYLYWALQWIWCIMPPKQLPTGTYA
;
A
#
# COMPACT_ATOMS: atom_id res chain seq x y z
N MET A 1 -4.68 12.77 -30.26
CA MET A 1 -3.29 12.73 -29.75
C MET A 1 -2.40 13.11 -30.92
N ALA A 2 -1.52 14.10 -30.77
CA ALA A 2 -0.67 14.57 -31.86
C ALA A 2 0.74 13.97 -31.74
N ILE A 3 1.30 13.49 -32.85
CA ILE A 3 2.67 12.96 -32.93
C ILE A 3 3.51 13.99 -33.67
N LEU A 4 4.64 14.39 -33.09
CA LEU A 4 5.55 15.33 -33.73
C LEU A 4 6.47 14.55 -34.69
N THR A 5 6.36 14.84 -35.98
CA THR A 5 7.26 14.35 -37.04
C THR A 5 8.02 15.54 -37.61
N GLY A 6 9.32 15.67 -37.31
CA GLY A 6 10.15 16.77 -37.78
C GLY A 6 11.51 16.86 -37.08
N ALA A 7 12.38 17.76 -37.55
CA ALA A 7 13.73 17.97 -37.02
C ALA A 7 13.77 18.61 -35.62
N LEU A 8 12.68 19.26 -35.20
CA LEU A 8 12.57 19.87 -33.88
C LEU A 8 12.13 18.82 -32.86
N SER A 9 13.06 18.29 -32.07
CA SER A 9 12.78 17.35 -30.98
C SER A 9 13.04 17.99 -29.62
N PHE A 10 12.00 18.14 -28.80
CA PHE A 10 12.15 18.57 -27.41
C PHE A 10 11.20 17.79 -26.50
N THR A 11 11.58 17.65 -25.23
CA THR A 11 10.77 17.05 -24.17
C THR A 11 10.57 18.09 -23.08
N GLY A 12 9.32 18.30 -22.65
CA GLY A 12 9.00 19.33 -21.66
C GLY A 12 7.70 20.07 -21.97
N SER A 13 7.45 21.15 -21.24
CA SER A 13 6.26 21.99 -21.44
C SER A 13 6.63 23.28 -22.19
N LEU A 14 5.93 23.56 -23.30
CA LEU A 14 6.04 24.81 -24.05
C LEU A 14 4.65 25.42 -24.19
N GLN A 15 4.42 26.59 -23.56
CA GLN A 15 3.17 27.38 -23.68
C GLN A 15 1.86 26.55 -23.63
N GLY A 16 1.77 25.58 -22.71
CA GLY A 16 0.57 24.74 -22.54
C GLY A 16 0.51 23.49 -23.41
N LEU A 17 1.50 23.25 -24.27
CA LEU A 17 1.78 21.95 -24.87
C LEU A 17 2.81 21.21 -24.02
N SER A 18 2.62 19.91 -23.84
CA SER A 18 3.56 19.03 -23.17
C SER A 18 3.98 17.93 -24.14
N ALA A 19 5.29 17.87 -24.40
CA ALA A 19 5.94 16.89 -25.25
C ALA A 19 6.60 15.83 -24.38
N TYR A 20 6.26 14.56 -24.58
CA TYR A 20 6.89 13.43 -23.88
C TYR A 20 7.10 12.25 -24.82
N LYS A 21 8.11 11.43 -24.50
CA LYS A 21 8.33 10.14 -25.16
C LYS A 21 7.66 9.04 -24.35
N MET A 22 6.88 8.20 -25.01
CA MET A 22 6.34 7.01 -24.37
C MET A 22 7.42 5.92 -24.33
N ARG A 23 7.57 5.28 -23.18
CA ARG A 23 8.56 4.20 -22.98
C ARG A 23 8.34 3.11 -24.04
N GLY A 24 9.39 2.79 -24.81
CA GLY A 24 9.33 1.80 -25.90
C GLY A 24 9.03 2.36 -27.29
N THR A 25 8.85 3.69 -27.44
CA THR A 25 8.71 4.32 -28.76
C THR A 25 9.60 5.56 -28.88
N ASN A 26 10.22 5.75 -30.05
CA ASN A 26 11.00 6.96 -30.37
C ASN A 26 10.13 8.15 -30.80
N LYS A 27 8.79 8.01 -30.71
CA LYS A 27 7.83 9.03 -31.13
C LYS A 27 7.63 10.03 -30.00
N ILE A 28 7.63 11.33 -30.35
CA ILE A 28 7.31 12.40 -29.42
C ILE A 28 5.81 12.66 -29.49
N ILE A 29 5.14 12.46 -28.35
CA ILE A 29 3.70 12.68 -28.20
C ILE A 29 3.49 14.09 -27.62
N LEU A 30 2.68 14.88 -28.32
CA LEU A 30 2.26 16.20 -27.88
C LEU A 30 0.84 16.13 -27.30
N ARG A 31 0.65 16.73 -26.13
CA ARG A 31 -0.67 16.97 -25.54
C ARG A 31 -0.82 18.42 -25.11
N ARG A 32 -2.01 18.99 -25.31
CA ARG A 32 -2.38 20.26 -24.69
C ARG A 32 -2.77 20.02 -23.23
N LYS A 33 -2.36 20.93 -22.34
CA LYS A 33 -2.83 20.95 -20.95
C LYS A 33 -4.34 21.24 -20.97
N GLY A 34 -5.13 20.23 -20.63
CA GLY A 34 -6.58 20.33 -20.50
C GLY A 34 -7.03 20.07 -19.06
N GLY A 35 -8.35 20.13 -18.83
CA GLY A 35 -8.98 19.87 -17.54
C GLY A 35 -9.39 21.13 -16.79
N ALA A 36 -10.11 20.93 -15.69
CA ALA A 36 -10.55 22.02 -14.82
C ALA A 36 -9.38 22.58 -14.00
N THR A 37 -9.41 23.88 -13.72
CA THR A 37 -8.44 24.52 -12.81
C THR A 37 -8.61 24.00 -11.39
N LYS A 38 -7.55 24.06 -10.58
CA LYS A 38 -7.56 23.64 -9.17
C LYS A 38 -8.68 24.34 -8.39
N GLU A 39 -8.82 25.65 -8.58
CA GLU A 39 -9.86 26.46 -7.93
C GLU A 39 -11.25 26.01 -8.31
N ARG A 40 -11.48 25.67 -9.59
CA ARG A 40 -12.77 25.16 -10.06
C ARG A 40 -13.10 23.82 -9.42
N ILE A 41 -12.13 22.90 -9.32
CA ILE A 41 -12.32 21.60 -8.66
C ILE A 41 -12.66 21.78 -7.17
N GLN A 42 -12.08 22.79 -6.51
CA GLN A 42 -12.29 23.04 -5.08
C GLN A 42 -13.63 23.71 -4.79
N LYS A 43 -14.03 24.71 -5.60
CA LYS A 43 -15.17 25.58 -5.28
C LYS A 43 -16.45 25.24 -6.04
N HIS A 44 -16.34 24.80 -7.30
CA HIS A 44 -17.50 24.70 -8.17
C HIS A 44 -18.40 23.51 -7.75
N PRO A 45 -19.75 23.67 -7.75
CA PRO A 45 -20.68 22.66 -7.26
C PRO A 45 -20.61 21.35 -8.05
N SER A 46 -20.44 21.41 -9.39
CA SER A 46 -20.36 20.20 -10.22
C SER A 46 -19.17 19.26 -9.91
N PHE A 47 -18.18 19.70 -9.11
CA PHE A 47 -17.06 18.86 -8.67
C PHE A 47 -17.23 18.28 -7.27
N GLU A 48 -18.40 18.40 -6.65
CA GLU A 48 -18.66 17.87 -5.31
C GLU A 48 -18.37 16.36 -5.19
N ILE A 49 -18.88 15.55 -6.12
CA ILE A 49 -18.65 14.10 -6.15
C ILE A 49 -17.16 13.79 -6.29
N VAL A 50 -16.43 14.56 -7.11
CA VAL A 50 -14.99 14.40 -7.29
C VAL A 50 -14.24 14.72 -5.98
N ARG A 51 -14.67 15.74 -5.23
CA ARG A 51 -14.09 16.08 -3.92
C ARG A 51 -14.32 14.96 -2.91
N ARG A 52 -15.55 14.44 -2.81
CA ARG A 52 -15.88 13.31 -1.92
C ARG A 52 -15.06 12.05 -2.27
N ASN A 53 -14.94 11.71 -3.55
CA ASN A 53 -14.08 10.62 -4.00
C ASN A 53 -12.60 10.83 -3.64
N ASN A 54 -12.10 12.06 -3.77
CA ASN A 54 -10.73 12.40 -3.42
C ASN A 54 -10.48 12.26 -1.91
N GLU A 55 -11.44 12.62 -1.06
CA GLU A 55 -11.34 12.44 0.39
C GLU A 55 -11.28 10.96 0.78
N GLU A 56 -12.17 10.14 0.21
CA GLU A 56 -12.11 8.69 0.38
C GLU A 56 -10.77 8.10 -0.07
N TRP A 57 -10.27 8.53 -1.24
CA TRP A 57 -9.01 8.03 -1.77
C TRP A 57 -7.80 8.43 -0.91
N LYS A 58 -7.82 9.64 -0.34
CA LYS A 58 -6.79 10.08 0.63
C LYS A 58 -6.75 9.16 1.85
N ALA A 59 -7.89 8.72 2.37
CA ALA A 59 -7.94 7.79 3.49
C ALA A 59 -7.27 6.45 3.15
N CYS A 60 -7.57 5.88 1.97
CA CYS A 60 -6.90 4.67 1.48
C CYS A 60 -5.38 4.84 1.37
N ILE A 61 -4.92 5.94 0.77
CA ILE A 61 -3.47 6.22 0.63
C ILE A 61 -2.81 6.30 2.00
N LYS A 62 -3.43 6.95 2.98
CA LYS A 62 -2.90 7.04 4.36
C LYS A 62 -2.77 5.67 5.00
N ALA A 63 -3.78 4.82 4.86
CA ALA A 63 -3.74 3.45 5.37
C ALA A 63 -2.58 2.65 4.74
N VAL A 64 -2.43 2.71 3.41
CA VAL A 64 -1.33 2.04 2.69
C VAL A 64 0.04 2.63 3.06
N ALA A 65 0.13 3.94 3.29
CA ALA A 65 1.36 4.55 3.78
C ALA A 65 1.79 3.99 5.15
N GLY A 66 0.84 3.84 6.08
CA GLY A 66 1.09 3.20 7.37
C GLY A 66 1.57 1.76 7.24
N ILE A 67 0.90 0.96 6.39
CA ILE A 67 1.33 -0.43 6.11
C ILE A 67 2.76 -0.44 5.57
N ARG A 68 3.08 0.40 4.58
CA ARG A 68 4.44 0.43 4.00
C ARG A 68 5.51 0.81 5.01
N GLN A 69 5.20 1.68 5.96
CA GLN A 69 6.13 2.05 7.01
C GLN A 69 6.44 0.86 7.93
N ILE A 70 5.41 0.10 8.31
CA ILE A 70 5.56 -1.13 9.10
C ILE A 70 6.32 -2.21 8.30
N MET A 71 6.06 -2.32 7.00
CA MET A 71 6.68 -3.30 6.12
C MET A 71 8.06 -2.91 5.59
N HIS A 72 8.60 -1.77 5.99
CA HIS A 72 9.89 -1.29 5.53
C HIS A 72 11.03 -2.32 5.67
N PRO A 73 11.14 -3.10 6.78
CA PRO A 73 12.20 -4.10 6.94
C PRO A 73 12.16 -5.21 5.88
N VAL A 74 10.97 -5.62 5.45
CA VAL A 74 10.75 -6.71 4.47
C VAL A 74 10.60 -6.20 3.04
N ARG A 75 10.87 -4.91 2.79
CA ARG A 75 10.68 -4.28 1.48
C ARG A 75 11.49 -4.95 0.36
N HIS A 76 12.65 -5.50 0.68
CA HIS A 76 13.52 -6.18 -0.29
C HIS A 76 12.90 -7.47 -0.87
N LEU A 77 11.90 -8.04 -0.19
CA LEU A 77 11.15 -9.21 -0.66
C LEU A 77 9.95 -8.84 -1.55
N ALA A 78 9.51 -7.57 -1.51
CA ALA A 78 8.29 -7.12 -2.17
C ALA A 78 8.53 -6.66 -3.62
N ASP A 79 7.53 -6.87 -4.48
CA ASP A 79 7.53 -6.38 -5.85
C ASP A 79 7.56 -4.85 -5.91
N TYR A 80 8.08 -4.28 -6.99
CA TYR A 80 8.07 -2.82 -7.20
C TYR A 80 6.67 -2.18 -7.06
N ASN A 81 5.60 -2.91 -7.40
CA ASN A 81 4.23 -2.37 -7.49
C ASN A 81 3.23 -2.94 -6.46
N PHE A 82 3.69 -3.52 -5.35
CA PHE A 82 2.78 -4.07 -4.33
C PHE A 82 1.81 -3.02 -3.73
N SER A 83 2.22 -1.74 -3.76
CA SER A 83 1.39 -0.62 -3.28
C SER A 83 0.10 -0.44 -4.08
N ALA A 84 0.10 -0.71 -5.39
CA ALA A 84 -1.12 -0.62 -6.20
C ALA A 84 -2.13 -1.70 -5.80
N THR A 85 -1.66 -2.92 -5.54
CA THR A 85 -2.48 -4.02 -5.03
C THR A 85 -3.08 -3.68 -3.67
N LEU A 86 -2.28 -3.13 -2.75
CA LEU A 86 -2.75 -2.67 -1.44
C LEU A 86 -3.81 -1.57 -1.55
N ASN A 87 -3.60 -0.58 -2.43
CA ASN A 87 -4.60 0.48 -2.66
C ASN A 87 -5.93 -0.11 -3.16
N GLY A 88 -5.88 -1.07 -4.07
CA GLY A 88 -7.07 -1.77 -4.56
C GLY A 88 -7.80 -2.53 -3.44
N LEU A 89 -7.05 -3.20 -2.56
CA LEU A 89 -7.58 -3.91 -1.40
C LEU A 89 -8.20 -2.95 -0.38
N CYS A 90 -7.52 -1.87 -0.02
CA CYS A 90 -8.07 -0.83 0.85
C CYS A 90 -9.35 -0.21 0.27
N LYS A 91 -9.43 -0.03 -1.06
CA LYS A 91 -10.66 0.48 -1.69
C LYS A 91 -11.81 -0.51 -1.60
N ARG A 92 -11.55 -1.82 -1.70
CA ARG A 92 -12.57 -2.86 -1.47
C ARG A 92 -13.07 -2.84 -0.02
N ILE A 93 -12.16 -2.72 0.95
CA ILE A 93 -12.51 -2.59 2.37
C ILE A 93 -13.36 -1.34 2.59
N GLN A 94 -12.96 -0.20 2.02
CA GLN A 94 -13.72 1.05 2.11
C GLN A 94 -15.12 0.93 1.49
N ALA A 95 -15.27 0.16 0.40
CA ALA A 95 -16.57 -0.07 -0.22
C ALA A 95 -17.48 -0.99 0.61
N ALA A 96 -16.91 -1.82 1.48
CA ALA A 96 -17.65 -2.67 2.40
C ALA A 96 -18.20 -1.90 3.63
N ASP A 97 -17.69 -0.69 3.91
CA ASP A 97 -18.23 0.18 4.94
C ASP A 97 -19.62 0.72 4.54
N LYS A 98 -20.65 0.19 5.22
CA LYS A 98 -22.05 0.59 5.05
C LYS A 98 -22.54 1.60 6.10
N MET A 99 -21.72 1.89 7.12
CA MET A 99 -22.13 2.75 8.24
C MET A 99 -21.98 4.22 7.88
N ASN A 100 -20.91 4.55 7.15
CA ASN A 100 -20.58 5.94 6.82
C ASN A 100 -21.13 6.35 5.45
N ALA A 101 -21.55 7.61 5.35
CA ALA A 101 -22.00 8.21 4.10
C ALA A 101 -20.88 8.30 3.06
N PHE A 102 -21.27 8.37 1.78
CA PHE A 102 -20.34 8.53 0.67
C PHE A 102 -19.50 9.82 0.80
N GLY A 103 -18.17 9.68 0.72
CA GLY A 103 -17.20 10.74 0.99
C GLY A 103 -16.50 10.59 2.35
N PHE A 104 -17.12 9.91 3.30
CA PHE A 104 -16.65 9.80 4.69
C PHE A 104 -16.41 8.34 5.12
N ARG A 105 -16.36 7.41 4.17
CA ARG A 105 -16.14 5.98 4.45
C ARG A 105 -14.75 5.73 5.02
N SER A 106 -14.73 4.96 6.09
CA SER A 106 -13.53 4.61 6.82
C SER A 106 -12.85 3.35 6.26
N VAL A 107 -11.54 3.22 6.47
CA VAL A 107 -10.78 2.01 6.09
C VAL A 107 -10.38 1.28 7.37
N LEU A 108 -11.24 0.35 7.80
CA LEU A 108 -11.06 -0.41 9.05
C LEU A 108 -10.37 -1.76 8.78
N LEU A 109 -9.04 -1.74 8.70
CA LEU A 109 -8.23 -2.95 8.49
C LEU A 109 -8.41 -4.00 9.61
N SER A 110 -8.70 -3.55 10.84
CA SER A 110 -8.90 -4.42 12.00
C SER A 110 -10.17 -5.28 11.91
N GLN A 111 -11.20 -4.79 11.22
CA GLN A 111 -12.46 -5.50 11.01
C GLN A 111 -12.42 -6.35 9.73
N ALA A 112 -11.69 -5.88 8.72
CA ALA A 112 -11.54 -6.54 7.44
C ALA A 112 -10.23 -7.35 7.33
N GLY A 113 -9.81 -8.02 8.40
CA GLY A 113 -8.60 -8.85 8.41
C GLY A 113 -8.61 -9.95 7.34
N TYR A 114 -9.79 -10.51 7.03
CA TYR A 114 -9.99 -11.48 5.96
C TYR A 114 -9.57 -10.96 4.58
N ALA A 115 -9.66 -9.64 4.34
CA ALA A 115 -9.29 -9.07 3.05
C ALA A 115 -7.77 -9.10 2.81
N LEU A 116 -6.97 -9.13 3.88
CA LEU A 116 -5.51 -9.25 3.82
C LEU A 116 -5.05 -10.72 3.75
N GLN A 117 -5.93 -11.68 3.97
CA GLN A 117 -5.61 -13.10 3.86
C GLN A 117 -5.25 -13.43 2.40
N GLY A 118 -4.12 -14.10 2.19
CA GLY A 118 -3.60 -14.40 0.86
C GLY A 118 -2.99 -13.19 0.14
N PHE A 119 -2.75 -12.07 0.83
CA PHE A 119 -2.00 -10.96 0.24
C PHE A 119 -0.55 -11.37 -0.01
N GLN A 120 -0.14 -11.34 -1.28
CA GLN A 120 1.21 -11.70 -1.72
C GLN A 120 2.03 -10.44 -1.98
N LEU A 121 3.21 -10.37 -1.37
CA LEU A 121 4.17 -9.27 -1.57
C LEU A 121 4.88 -9.35 -2.91
N ASN A 122 5.09 -10.57 -3.40
CA ASN A 122 5.80 -10.86 -4.62
C ASN A 122 4.96 -11.85 -5.43
N LYS A 123 4.63 -11.50 -6.67
CA LYS A 123 3.82 -12.34 -7.58
C LYS A 123 4.63 -13.43 -8.27
N GLN A 124 5.95 -13.26 -8.34
CA GLN A 124 6.85 -14.24 -8.95
C GLN A 124 7.20 -15.33 -7.93
N ASN A 125 7.49 -14.93 -6.69
CA ASN A 125 7.82 -15.83 -5.59
C ASN A 125 6.75 -15.75 -4.51
N ASN A 126 5.67 -16.50 -4.71
CA ASN A 126 4.61 -16.59 -3.72
C ASN A 126 5.13 -17.26 -2.46
N PHE A 127 4.79 -16.71 -1.30
CA PHE A 127 5.15 -17.31 -0.01
C PHE A 127 4.62 -18.74 0.11
N ASP A 128 3.43 -19.01 -0.42
CA ASP A 128 2.80 -20.34 -0.45
C ASP A 128 3.61 -21.36 -1.27
N ASN A 129 4.37 -20.92 -2.28
CA ASN A 129 5.25 -21.80 -3.05
C ASN A 129 6.53 -22.13 -2.27
N LEU A 130 7.01 -21.18 -1.46
CA LEU A 130 8.21 -21.34 -0.64
C LEU A 130 7.95 -22.22 0.57
N LEU A 131 6.81 -22.06 1.22
CA LEU A 131 6.45 -22.74 2.46
C LEU A 131 5.10 -23.43 2.27
N GLN A 132 5.15 -24.72 1.92
CA GLN A 132 3.97 -25.55 1.66
C GLN A 132 3.43 -26.15 2.97
N HIS A 133 3.19 -25.30 3.96
CA HIS A 133 2.60 -25.68 5.24
C HIS A 133 1.73 -24.54 5.79
N PRO A 134 0.52 -24.82 6.31
CA PRO A 134 -0.30 -23.79 6.93
C PRO A 134 0.40 -23.18 8.14
N LEU A 135 0.51 -21.86 8.18
CA LEU A 135 1.03 -21.13 9.35
C LEU A 135 -0.12 -20.70 10.24
N SER A 136 -0.04 -21.03 11.53
CA SER A 136 -0.95 -20.48 12.52
C SER A 136 -0.38 -19.19 13.09
N CYS A 137 -1.13 -18.11 12.92
CA CYS A 137 -0.86 -16.78 13.46
C CYS A 137 -1.87 -16.49 14.58
N THR A 138 -1.38 -16.19 15.77
CA THR A 138 -2.19 -15.72 16.89
C THR A 138 -1.84 -14.26 17.20
N LEU A 139 -2.86 -13.42 17.24
CA LEU A 139 -2.73 -11.99 17.51
C LEU A 139 -3.28 -11.69 18.90
N ASN A 140 -2.43 -11.15 19.79
CA ASN A 140 -2.83 -10.65 21.09
C ASN A 140 -2.90 -9.11 21.03
N ARG A 141 -4.11 -8.57 21.09
CA ARG A 141 -4.36 -7.12 20.96
C ARG A 141 -3.98 -6.33 22.21
N ASP A 142 -4.07 -6.95 23.40
CA ASP A 142 -3.79 -6.28 24.67
C ASP A 142 -2.29 -6.03 24.86
N THR A 143 -1.48 -6.96 24.37
CA THR A 143 0.00 -6.85 24.40
C THR A 143 0.60 -6.33 23.09
N ALA A 144 -0.23 -6.11 22.05
CA ALA A 144 0.20 -5.78 20.70
C ALA A 144 1.26 -6.75 20.12
N THR A 145 1.14 -8.04 20.46
CA THR A 145 2.06 -9.09 19.99
C THR A 145 1.39 -10.00 18.96
N ALA A 146 2.19 -10.46 17.99
CA ALA A 146 1.79 -11.44 17.00
C ALA A 146 2.72 -12.65 17.12
N THR A 147 2.17 -13.82 17.41
CA THR A 147 2.94 -15.07 17.47
C THR A 147 2.64 -15.89 16.22
N ILE A 148 3.69 -16.28 15.51
CA ILE A 148 3.60 -17.12 14.31
C ILE A 148 4.29 -18.43 14.64
N LEU A 149 3.55 -19.54 14.60
CA LEU A 149 4.12 -20.87 14.80
C LEU A 149 4.63 -21.39 13.45
N LEU A 150 5.94 -21.51 13.34
CA LEU A 150 6.61 -22.09 12.20
C LEU A 150 6.93 -23.55 12.51
N PRO A 151 6.49 -24.52 11.69
CA PRO A 151 6.93 -25.90 11.81
C PRO A 151 8.42 -26.00 11.48
N GLN A 152 9.02 -27.15 11.80
CA GLN A 152 10.39 -27.43 11.39
C GLN A 152 10.52 -27.33 9.87
N LEU A 153 11.38 -26.44 9.38
CA LEU A 153 11.63 -26.26 7.95
C LEU A 153 12.59 -27.34 7.45
N MET A 154 12.07 -28.22 6.60
CA MET A 154 12.78 -29.29 5.93
C MET A 154 12.90 -28.96 4.44
N PRO A 155 14.14 -28.73 3.93
CA PRO A 155 14.38 -28.47 2.51
C PRO A 155 13.79 -29.57 1.63
N ASN A 156 13.17 -29.18 0.51
CA ASN A 156 12.54 -30.08 -0.48
C ASN A 156 11.34 -30.89 0.02
N ILE A 157 10.88 -30.67 1.25
CA ILE A 157 9.69 -31.34 1.81
C ILE A 157 8.60 -30.30 2.07
N ASN A 158 8.86 -29.31 2.92
CA ASN A 158 7.92 -28.23 3.22
C ASN A 158 8.48 -26.84 2.93
N PHE A 159 9.78 -26.75 2.63
CA PHE A 159 10.47 -25.52 2.28
C PHE A 159 11.20 -25.67 0.95
N PHE A 160 10.79 -24.89 -0.05
CA PHE A 160 11.34 -24.92 -1.41
C PHE A 160 11.97 -23.57 -1.74
N THR A 161 13.27 -23.57 -2.05
CA THR A 161 13.98 -22.36 -2.46
C THR A 161 14.17 -22.33 -3.97
N PRO A 162 13.84 -21.22 -4.66
CA PRO A 162 14.17 -21.09 -6.08
C PRO A 162 15.69 -20.95 -6.25
N ASN A 163 16.27 -21.71 -7.18
CA ASN A 163 17.73 -21.85 -7.40
C ASN A 163 18.52 -20.53 -7.65
N ASN A 164 17.84 -19.41 -7.89
CA ASN A 164 18.47 -18.14 -8.29
C ASN A 164 18.63 -17.10 -7.17
N TYR A 165 18.22 -17.40 -5.93
CA TYR A 165 18.38 -16.46 -4.82
C TYR A 165 19.55 -16.89 -3.93
N ARG A 166 20.73 -16.34 -4.22
CA ARG A 166 21.81 -16.23 -3.22
C ARG A 166 21.31 -15.26 -2.15
N PHE A 167 20.98 -15.80 -0.98
CA PHE A 167 20.54 -15.10 0.23
C PHE A 167 19.09 -14.61 0.25
N THR A 168 18.17 -15.47 0.70
CA THR A 168 17.20 -15.06 1.72
C THR A 168 17.59 -15.74 3.02
N GLY A 169 18.61 -15.18 3.68
CA GLY A 169 18.80 -15.44 5.10
C GLY A 169 17.51 -15.06 5.81
N LEU A 170 16.85 -16.04 6.40
CA LEU A 170 15.71 -15.83 7.28
C LEU A 170 16.26 -15.05 8.49
N TYR A 171 16.24 -13.72 8.42
CA TYR A 171 16.53 -12.86 9.57
C TYR A 171 15.37 -12.97 10.54
N LEU A 172 15.37 -14.07 11.30
CA LEU A 172 14.43 -14.35 12.37
C LEU A 172 15.10 -13.93 13.68
N TYR A 173 15.43 -12.65 13.82
CA TYR A 173 15.72 -12.02 15.12
C TYR A 173 15.49 -10.51 14.99
N TRP A 174 14.89 -9.91 16.03
CA TRP A 174 14.66 -8.47 16.25
C TRP A 174 13.36 -7.84 15.71
N ALA A 175 12.23 -8.26 16.28
CA ALA A 175 11.03 -7.41 16.39
C ALA A 175 10.46 -7.36 17.83
N LEU A 176 11.32 -7.50 18.85
CA LEU A 176 10.94 -7.31 20.27
C LEU A 176 11.42 -5.98 20.88
N GLN A 177 12.13 -5.12 20.14
CA GLN A 177 12.59 -3.81 20.67
C GLN A 177 11.77 -2.61 20.17
N TRP A 178 10.72 -2.79 19.35
CA TRP A 178 9.97 -1.68 18.76
C TRP A 178 8.58 -1.44 19.36
N ILE A 179 8.23 -2.17 20.43
CA ILE A 179 6.99 -1.93 21.21
C ILE A 179 7.19 -0.82 22.26
N TRP A 180 8.43 -0.40 22.55
CA TRP A 180 8.72 0.62 23.56
C TRP A 180 8.74 2.08 23.04
N CYS A 181 8.58 2.33 21.74
CA CYS A 181 8.79 3.67 21.16
C CYS A 181 7.54 4.35 20.55
N ILE A 182 6.35 3.73 20.59
CA ILE A 182 5.12 4.31 19.97
C ILE A 182 3.92 4.38 20.94
N MET A 183 4.12 4.35 22.26
CA MET A 183 3.08 4.78 23.19
C MET A 183 3.69 5.55 24.36
N PRO A 184 3.52 6.89 24.45
CA PRO A 184 3.72 7.55 25.74
C PRO A 184 2.70 6.96 26.73
N PRO A 185 3.07 6.73 27.99
CA PRO A 185 2.12 6.27 29.00
C PRO A 185 0.99 7.29 29.11
N LYS A 186 -0.26 6.86 28.92
CA LYS A 186 -1.41 7.61 29.41
C LYS A 186 -1.23 7.74 30.92
N GLN A 187 -0.87 8.93 31.40
CA GLN A 187 -1.09 9.28 32.79
C GLN A 187 -2.60 9.17 33.04
N LEU A 188 -3.00 8.17 33.84
CA LEU A 188 -4.35 8.11 34.40
C LEU A 188 -4.50 9.29 35.37
N PRO A 189 -5.63 10.02 35.37
CA PRO A 189 -5.85 11.06 36.37
C PRO A 189 -5.98 10.40 37.74
N THR A 190 -5.09 10.75 38.65
CA THR A 190 -5.25 10.50 40.09
C THR A 190 -6.42 11.35 40.59
N GLY A 191 -7.62 10.78 40.57
CA GLY A 191 -8.73 11.26 41.37
C GLY A 191 -8.47 10.88 42.82
N THR A 192 -7.99 11.83 43.61
CA THR A 192 -8.12 11.78 45.08
C THR A 192 -9.53 12.24 45.43
N TYR A 193 -10.34 11.31 45.93
CA TYR A 193 -11.46 11.62 46.80
C TYR A 193 -10.90 11.97 48.18
N ALA A 194 -10.91 13.25 48.51
CA ALA A 194 -10.95 13.83 49.86
C ALA A 194 -11.31 15.31 49.73
#